data_AF-A0A1J0LHL8-F1
#
_entry.id   AF-A0A1J0LHL8-F1
#
_cell.length_a   1.000
_cell.length_b   1.000
_cell.length_c   1.000
_cell.angle_alpha   90.00
_cell.angle_beta   90.00
_cell.angle_gamma   90.00
#
_symmetry.space_group_name_H-M   'P 1'
#
loop_
_entity.id
_entity.type
_entity.pdbx_description
1 polymer ?
#
loop_
_entity_poly.entity_id
_entity_poly.type
_entity_poly.pdbx_seq_one_letter_code
_entity_poly.pdbx_strand_id
1 'polypeptide(L)'
;MKNILTTLKLIDTFTLELDINKNDFIKNFKQHIKSSEFSFPSNTLDFSSNKTKYKGYIKQSEFKISKPLRAFKQKNFAVADGIFIQKDNKLFIETKIFIPNEQLFNFYFFIVMFIIGLIIFIFNHDDDGVRFLFGFGSIIGSVVFFFGILMAQDGVRSLKYELNKEFKNIELMQKENNKLN
;
A
#
# COMPACT_ATOMS: atom_id res chain seq x y z
N MET A 1 -9.41 -6.40 16.41
CA MET A 1 -8.76 -5.29 15.66
C MET A 1 -8.59 -5.57 14.16
N LYS A 2 -8.13 -6.77 13.71
CA LYS A 2 -7.99 -7.07 12.28
C LYS A 2 -9.28 -6.88 11.47
N ASN A 3 -10.44 -7.30 12.01
CA ASN A 3 -11.73 -7.21 11.32
C ASN A 3 -12.14 -5.78 10.94
N ILE A 4 -11.84 -4.78 11.77
CA ILE A 4 -12.20 -3.37 11.48
C ILE A 4 -11.42 -2.87 10.27
N LEU A 5 -10.14 -3.22 10.15
CA LEU A 5 -9.27 -2.81 9.04
C LEU A 5 -9.63 -3.53 7.72
N THR A 6 -10.08 -4.78 7.78
CA THR A 6 -10.66 -5.49 6.62
C THR A 6 -11.99 -4.88 6.20
N THR A 7 -12.88 -4.54 7.15
CA THR A 7 -14.16 -3.88 6.84
C THR A 7 -13.95 -2.50 6.20
N LEU A 8 -12.94 -1.74 6.65
CA LEU A 8 -12.57 -0.44 6.09
C LEU A 8 -11.83 -0.53 4.74
N LYS A 9 -11.61 -1.74 4.20
CA LYS A 9 -10.83 -2.01 2.96
C LYS A 9 -9.40 -1.47 3.00
N LEU A 10 -8.84 -1.34 4.20
CA LEU A 10 -7.45 -0.91 4.43
C LEU A 10 -6.48 -2.10 4.44
N ILE A 11 -7.03 -3.31 4.63
CA ILE A 11 -6.34 -4.58 4.44
C ILE A 11 -7.16 -5.41 3.45
N ASP A 12 -6.51 -5.91 2.42
CA ASP A 12 -7.13 -6.80 1.43
C ASP A 12 -6.22 -8.01 1.22
N THR A 13 -6.81 -9.19 1.13
CA THR A 13 -6.11 -10.45 0.89
C THR A 13 -6.64 -11.09 -0.37
N PHE A 14 -5.76 -11.53 -1.25
CA PHE A 14 -6.14 -12.27 -2.44
C PHE A 14 -5.16 -13.42 -2.67
N THR A 15 -5.69 -14.49 -3.24
CA THR A 15 -4.93 -15.66 -3.64
C THR A 15 -5.03 -15.79 -5.15
N LEU A 16 -3.89 -16.02 -5.80
CA LEU A 16 -3.82 -16.34 -7.22
C LEU A 16 -3.21 -17.70 -7.41
N GLU A 17 -3.76 -18.42 -8.37
CA GLU A 17 -3.24 -19.68 -8.87
C GLU A 17 -2.66 -19.42 -10.25
N LEU A 18 -1.39 -19.74 -10.44
CA LEU A 18 -0.66 -19.58 -11.69
C LEU A 18 -0.09 -20.93 -12.14
N ASP A 19 -0.21 -21.21 -13.43
CA ASP A 19 0.35 -22.42 -14.04
C ASP A 19 1.80 -22.17 -14.47
N ILE A 20 2.67 -21.99 -13.47
CA ILE A 20 4.06 -21.56 -13.64
C ILE A 20 4.95 -22.16 -12.55
N ASN A 21 6.20 -22.47 -12.87
CA ASN A 21 7.16 -22.89 -11.86
C ASN A 21 7.53 -21.71 -10.95
N LYS A 22 7.55 -21.95 -9.64
CA LYS A 22 7.94 -20.97 -8.62
C LYS A 22 9.29 -20.30 -8.90
N ASN A 23 10.29 -21.07 -9.33
CA ASN A 23 11.64 -20.54 -9.55
C ASN A 23 11.69 -19.55 -10.72
N ASP A 24 11.00 -19.88 -11.81
CA ASP A 24 10.94 -19.02 -13.00
C ASP A 24 10.14 -17.75 -12.71
N PHE A 25 9.01 -17.89 -12.01
CA PHE A 25 8.22 -16.76 -11.55
C PHE A 25 9.06 -15.82 -10.69
N ILE A 26 9.76 -16.34 -9.68
CA ILE A 26 10.61 -15.54 -8.78
C ILE A 26 11.71 -14.83 -9.56
N LYS A 27 12.33 -15.50 -10.53
CA LYS A 27 13.40 -14.91 -11.36
C LYS A 27 12.89 -13.75 -12.19
N ASN A 28 11.73 -13.91 -12.86
CA ASN A 28 11.12 -12.86 -13.67
C ASN A 28 10.61 -11.70 -12.79
N PHE A 29 9.96 -12.02 -11.67
CA PHE A 29 9.41 -11.01 -10.77
C PHE A 29 10.50 -10.17 -10.09
N LYS A 30 11.66 -10.77 -9.76
CA LYS A 30 12.83 -10.05 -9.24
C LYS A 30 13.35 -8.97 -10.17
N GLN A 31 13.21 -9.11 -11.49
CA GLN A 31 13.67 -8.10 -12.45
C GLN A 31 12.90 -6.78 -12.34
N HIS A 32 11.69 -6.81 -11.81
CA HIS A 32 10.81 -5.64 -11.71
C HIS A 32 10.94 -4.93 -10.35
N ILE A 33 11.72 -5.48 -9.43
CA ILE A 33 11.89 -4.99 -8.06
C ILE A 33 13.30 -4.45 -7.88
N LYS A 34 13.38 -3.22 -7.39
CA LYS A 34 14.63 -2.67 -6.87
C LYS A 34 14.90 -3.31 -5.51
N SER A 35 15.91 -4.18 -5.44
CA SER A 35 16.35 -4.77 -4.18
C SER A 35 16.79 -3.66 -3.23
N SER A 36 16.03 -3.47 -2.16
CA SER A 36 16.38 -2.56 -1.07
C SER A 36 16.18 -3.33 0.23
N GLU A 37 17.16 -3.27 1.13
CA GLU A 37 16.90 -3.63 2.53
C GLU A 37 15.68 -2.83 2.98
N PHE A 38 14.68 -3.54 3.52
CA PHE A 38 13.37 -2.98 3.83
C PHE A 38 13.47 -2.11 5.09
N SER A 39 14.20 -1.01 5.01
CA SER A 39 13.94 0.14 5.86
C SER A 39 12.55 0.63 5.45
N PHE A 40 11.58 0.58 6.37
CA PHE A 40 10.24 1.13 6.18
C PHE A 40 10.35 2.48 5.47
N PRO A 41 9.40 2.84 4.59
CA PRO A 41 9.54 4.03 3.77
C PRO A 41 9.52 5.27 4.67
N SER A 42 10.70 5.67 5.16
CA SER A 42 11.00 7.08 5.31
C SER A 42 10.71 7.66 3.93
N ASN A 43 9.83 8.64 3.89
CA ASN A 43 9.22 9.26 2.70
C ASN A 43 10.26 9.93 1.78
N THR A 44 11.30 9.21 1.39
CA THR A 44 12.35 9.61 0.48
C THR A 44 11.77 9.49 -0.92
N LEU A 45 11.32 10.64 -1.41
CA LEU A 45 10.94 10.85 -2.79
C LEU A 45 12.07 10.32 -3.68
N ASP A 46 11.81 9.24 -4.41
CA ASP A 46 12.80 8.68 -5.33
C ASP A 46 12.71 9.46 -6.64
N PHE A 47 13.59 10.44 -6.79
CA PHE A 47 13.73 11.24 -8.01
C PHE A 47 14.53 10.50 -9.11
N SER A 48 14.94 9.26 -8.87
CA SER A 48 15.65 8.45 -9.87
C SER A 48 14.69 8.04 -11.00
N SER A 49 15.10 8.27 -12.25
CA SER A 49 14.46 7.82 -13.51
C SER A 49 14.48 6.29 -13.69
N ASN A 50 14.49 5.53 -12.60
CA ASN A 50 14.72 4.09 -12.65
C ASN A 50 13.50 3.34 -13.18
N LYS A 51 13.75 2.37 -14.06
CA LYS A 51 12.73 1.53 -14.73
C LYS A 51 12.02 0.55 -13.77
N THR A 52 12.51 0.41 -12.54
CA THR A 52 11.94 -0.49 -11.53
C THR A 52 10.58 0.02 -11.04
N LYS A 53 9.62 -0.90 -10.94
CA LYS A 53 8.23 -0.59 -10.57
C LYS A 53 7.98 -0.66 -9.07
N TYR A 54 8.70 -1.54 -8.38
CA TYR A 54 8.52 -1.78 -6.95
C TYR A 54 9.84 -1.67 -6.18
N LYS A 55 9.72 -1.43 -4.88
CA LYS A 55 10.81 -1.49 -3.90
C LYS A 55 10.50 -2.58 -2.87
N GLY A 56 11.53 -3.27 -2.39
CA GLY A 56 11.40 -4.26 -1.34
C GLY A 56 12.30 -5.47 -1.56
N TYR A 57 11.90 -6.62 -1.03
CA TYR A 57 12.66 -7.86 -1.14
C TYR A 57 11.79 -9.05 -1.57
N ILE A 58 12.44 -9.99 -2.24
CA ILE A 58 11.90 -11.32 -2.54
C ILE A 58 12.86 -12.35 -1.95
N LYS A 59 12.33 -13.23 -1.09
CA LYS A 59 12.96 -14.48 -0.69
C LYS A 59 12.36 -15.64 -1.48
N GLN A 60 12.88 -16.84 -1.25
CA GLN A 60 12.37 -18.04 -1.93
C GLN A 60 10.92 -18.38 -1.53
N SER A 61 10.50 -18.10 -0.30
CA SER A 61 9.16 -18.44 0.20
C SER A 61 8.22 -17.24 0.30
N GLU A 62 8.75 -16.03 0.42
CA GLU A 62 7.99 -14.83 0.76
C GLU A 62 8.48 -13.62 -0.03
N PHE A 63 7.61 -12.63 -0.18
CA PHE A 63 7.97 -11.34 -0.73
C PHE A 63 7.30 -10.21 0.04
N LYS A 64 7.99 -9.09 0.15
CA LYS A 64 7.44 -7.87 0.72
C LYS A 64 7.84 -6.69 -0.15
N ILE A 65 6.85 -6.02 -0.71
CA ILE A 65 7.04 -4.96 -1.69
C ILE A 65 6.11 -3.78 -1.43
N SER A 66 6.57 -2.61 -1.83
CA SER A 66 5.79 -1.39 -1.87
C SER A 66 6.06 -0.64 -3.18
N LYS A 67 5.15 0.26 -3.53
CA LYS A 67 5.40 1.18 -4.64
C LYS A 67 6.29 2.33 -4.15
N PRO A 68 7.30 2.73 -4.94
CA PRO A 68 8.03 3.94 -4.64
C PRO A 68 7.11 5.16 -4.76
N LEU A 69 7.20 6.08 -3.80
CA LEU A 69 6.60 7.40 -3.95
C LEU A 69 7.33 8.13 -5.10
N ARG A 70 6.69 8.19 -6.26
CA ARG A 70 7.10 9.09 -7.35
C ARG A 70 6.43 10.43 -7.12
N ALA A 71 7.22 11.49 -7.07
CA ALA A 71 6.87 12.83 -6.59
C ALA A 71 5.56 13.43 -7.12
N PHE A 72 4.99 12.93 -8.22
CA PHE A 72 3.78 13.49 -8.82
C PHE A 72 2.76 12.49 -9.39
N LYS A 73 2.99 11.17 -9.37
CA LYS A 73 2.11 10.22 -10.11
C LYS A 73 1.39 9.18 -9.27
N GLN A 74 1.95 8.69 -8.16
CA GLN A 74 1.27 7.69 -7.33
C GLN A 74 1.69 7.82 -5.86
N LYS A 75 0.79 8.32 -5.03
CA LYS A 75 0.93 8.32 -3.57
C LYS A 75 0.37 7.00 -3.02
N ASN A 76 1.06 5.88 -3.28
CA ASN A 76 0.62 4.58 -2.77
C ASN A 76 1.41 4.26 -1.49
N PHE A 77 0.73 4.37 -0.35
CA PHE A 77 1.26 4.00 0.97
C PHE A 77 1.09 2.51 1.29
N ALA A 78 0.47 1.75 0.38
CA ALA A 78 0.18 0.34 0.58
C ALA A 78 1.44 -0.52 0.41
N VAL A 79 1.56 -1.53 1.25
CA VAL A 79 2.57 -2.57 1.23
C VAL A 79 1.88 -3.90 0.92
N ALA A 80 2.46 -4.66 0.00
CA ALA A 80 2.06 -6.03 -0.28
C ALA A 80 3.07 -6.99 0.36
N ASP A 81 2.54 -7.95 1.11
CA ASP A 81 3.27 -9.02 1.77
C ASP A 81 2.65 -10.34 1.34
N GLY A 82 3.43 -11.26 0.82
CA GLY A 82 2.89 -12.48 0.27
C GLY A 82 3.84 -13.66 0.30
N ILE A 83 3.26 -14.84 0.09
CA ILE A 83 3.91 -16.13 0.24
C ILE A 83 3.73 -16.94 -1.04
N PHE A 84 4.80 -17.62 -1.45
CA PHE A 84 4.85 -18.52 -2.60
C PHE A 84 4.71 -19.97 -2.16
N ILE A 85 3.56 -20.57 -2.46
CA ILE A 85 3.24 -21.95 -2.15
C ILE A 85 3.16 -22.71 -3.47
N GLN A 86 4.09 -23.64 -3.72
CA GLN A 86 4.00 -24.52 -4.88
C GLN A 86 3.35 -25.83 -4.46
N LYS A 87 2.26 -26.20 -5.14
CA LYS A 87 1.60 -27.50 -4.97
C LYS A 87 1.41 -28.11 -6.34
N ASP A 88 1.90 -29.33 -6.49
CA ASP A 88 1.94 -30.05 -7.77
C ASP A 88 2.66 -29.22 -8.85
N ASN A 89 1.98 -28.92 -9.95
CA ASN A 89 2.48 -28.08 -11.06
C ASN A 89 2.03 -26.62 -10.99
N LYS A 90 1.37 -26.20 -9.90
CA LYS A 90 0.79 -24.85 -9.80
C LYS A 90 1.41 -24.04 -8.67
N LEU A 91 1.57 -22.74 -8.94
CA LEU A 91 2.04 -21.76 -7.99
C LEU A 91 0.85 -21.01 -7.41
N PHE A 92 0.66 -21.16 -6.11
CA PHE A 92 -0.27 -20.36 -5.31
C PHE A 92 0.47 -19.17 -4.71
N ILE A 93 -0.01 -17.98 -5.00
CA ILE A 93 0.51 -16.73 -4.45
C ILE A 93 -0.56 -16.16 -3.52
N GLU A 94 -0.31 -16.26 -2.22
CA GLU A 94 -1.14 -15.61 -1.21
C GLU A 94 -0.57 -14.23 -0.92
N THR A 95 -1.34 -13.19 -1.18
CA THR A 95 -0.88 -11.81 -0.99
C THR A 95 -1.83 -11.06 -0.08
N LYS A 96 -1.24 -10.41 0.93
CA LYS A 96 -1.89 -9.49 1.85
C LYS A 96 -1.38 -8.08 1.57
N ILE A 97 -2.29 -7.21 1.19
CA ILE A 97 -2.02 -5.78 1.04
C ILE A 97 -2.52 -5.06 2.27
N PHE A 98 -1.68 -4.22 2.86
CA PHE A 98 -2.03 -3.42 4.03
C PHE A 98 -1.30 -2.08 4.03
N ILE A 99 -1.81 -1.16 4.85
CA ILE A 99 -1.15 0.12 5.11
C ILE A 99 -0.27 -0.03 6.35
N PRO A 100 1.01 0.38 6.32
CA PRO A 100 1.92 0.24 7.45
C PRO A 100 1.45 1.10 8.64
N ASN A 101 1.77 0.62 9.84
CA ASN A 101 1.32 1.22 11.10
C ASN A 101 1.79 2.67 11.29
N GLU A 102 2.95 3.05 10.76
CA GLU A 102 3.46 4.43 10.81
C GLU A 102 2.53 5.41 10.10
N GLN A 103 1.94 5.00 8.97
CA GLN A 103 0.99 5.82 8.26
C GLN A 103 -0.35 5.91 9.02
N LEU A 104 -0.78 4.81 9.65
CA LEU A 104 -1.96 4.78 10.53
C LEU A 104 -1.75 5.63 11.79
N PHE A 105 -0.53 5.69 12.32
CA PHE A 105 -0.17 6.53 13.46
C PHE A 105 -0.37 8.01 13.14
N ASN A 106 0.05 8.47 11.95
CA ASN A 106 -0.21 9.84 11.51
C ASN A 106 -1.71 10.15 11.49
N PHE A 107 -2.55 9.22 11.00
CA PHE A 107 -4.01 9.39 11.05
C PHE A 107 -4.54 9.51 12.49
N TYR A 108 -4.10 8.64 13.38
CA TYR A 108 -4.53 8.66 14.77
C TYR A 108 -4.10 9.96 15.48
N PHE A 109 -2.88 10.42 15.23
CA PHE A 109 -2.37 11.68 15.74
C PHE A 109 -3.25 12.88 15.34
N PHE A 110 -3.67 12.96 14.07
CA PHE A 110 -4.58 13.99 13.60
C PHE A 110 -5.95 13.94 14.29
N ILE A 111 -6.51 12.74 14.51
CA ILE A 111 -7.79 12.57 15.24
C ILE A 111 -7.66 13.09 16.68
N VAL A 112 -6.59 12.73 17.38
CA VAL A 112 -6.37 13.16 18.76
C VAL A 112 -6.22 14.67 18.84
N MET A 113 -5.42 15.27 17.95
CA MET A 113 -5.27 16.73 17.86
C MET A 113 -6.61 17.42 17.58
N PHE A 114 -7.44 16.84 16.70
CA PHE A 114 -8.77 17.36 16.40
C PHE A 114 -9.69 17.30 17.63
N ILE A 115 -9.72 16.18 18.37
CA ILE A 115 -10.54 16.03 19.58
C ILE A 115 -10.09 17.01 20.67
N ILE A 116 -8.78 17.16 20.88
CA ILE A 116 -8.24 18.11 21.87
C ILE A 116 -8.63 19.53 21.51
N GLY A 117 -8.49 19.91 20.23
CA GLY A 117 -8.96 21.20 19.75
C GLY A 117 -10.47 21.41 20.01
N LEU A 118 -11.28 20.38 19.78
CA LEU A 118 -12.73 20.42 20.00
C LEU A 118 -13.09 20.63 21.47
N ILE A 119 -12.37 19.97 22.38
CA ILE A 119 -12.52 20.17 23.82
C ILE A 119 -12.18 21.62 24.18
N ILE A 120 -11.03 22.13 23.73
CA ILE A 120 -10.59 23.52 24.00
C ILE A 120 -11.63 24.52 23.49
N PHE A 121 -12.21 24.28 22.31
CA PHE A 121 -13.27 25.12 21.74
C PHE A 121 -14.55 25.13 22.58
N ILE A 122 -15.00 23.98 23.08
CA ILE A 122 -16.20 23.90 23.93
C ILE A 122 -16.02 24.73 25.21
N PHE A 123 -14.83 24.67 25.82
CA PHE A 123 -14.54 25.33 27.10
C PHE A 123 -14.17 26.83 26.99
N ASN A 124 -13.79 27.33 25.81
CA ASN A 124 -13.44 28.74 25.60
C ASN A 124 -14.58 29.46 24.86
N HIS A 125 -15.60 29.89 25.61
CA HIS A 125 -16.83 30.47 25.06
C HIS A 125 -16.78 31.99 24.80
N ASP A 126 -15.74 32.70 25.25
CA ASP A 126 -15.79 34.18 25.31
C ASP A 126 -15.00 34.89 24.19
N ASP A 127 -14.34 34.15 23.28
CA ASP A 127 -13.56 34.73 22.18
C ASP A 127 -14.10 34.31 20.80
N ASP A 128 -14.72 35.27 20.10
CA ASP A 128 -15.29 35.06 18.77
C ASP A 128 -14.22 34.78 17.68
N GLY A 129 -12.99 35.26 17.86
CA GLY A 129 -11.87 35.01 16.95
C GLY A 129 -11.37 33.56 17.03
N VAL A 130 -11.26 33.04 18.26
CA VAL A 130 -10.89 31.63 18.51
C VAL A 130 -11.95 30.69 17.94
N ARG A 131 -13.23 31.07 18.03
CA ARG A 131 -14.33 30.27 17.49
C ARG A 131 -14.30 30.13 15.97
N PHE A 132 -14.05 31.23 15.26
CA PHE A 132 -13.96 31.21 13.80
C PHE A 132 -12.78 30.36 13.30
N LEU A 133 -11.58 30.56 13.88
CA LEU A 133 -10.39 29.78 13.54
C LEU A 133 -10.59 28.29 13.81
N PHE A 134 -11.25 27.95 14.91
CA PHE A 134 -11.54 26.56 15.25
C PHE A 134 -12.56 25.91 14.32
N GLY A 135 -13.67 26.59 14.02
CA GLY A 135 -14.68 26.08 13.08
C GLY A 135 -14.09 25.85 11.69
N PHE A 136 -13.31 26.81 11.19
CA PHE A 136 -12.64 26.70 9.90
C PHE A 136 -11.57 25.61 9.89
N GLY A 137 -10.72 25.55 10.93
CA GLY A 137 -9.70 24.51 11.08
C GLY A 137 -10.32 23.11 11.20
N SER A 138 -11.48 22.99 11.83
CA SER A 138 -12.18 21.71 11.99
C SER A 138 -12.74 21.19 10.67
N ILE A 139 -13.27 22.08 9.83
CA ILE A 139 -13.74 21.72 8.48
C ILE A 139 -12.56 21.25 7.63
N ILE A 140 -11.46 22.02 7.61
CA ILE A 140 -10.25 21.64 6.86
C ILE A 140 -9.70 20.31 7.37
N GLY A 141 -9.57 20.15 8.69
CA GLY A 141 -9.07 18.92 9.30
C GLY A 141 -9.91 17.70 8.93
N SER A 142 -11.23 17.85 8.95
CA SER A 142 -12.16 16.80 8.53
C SER A 142 -11.99 16.44 7.05
N VAL A 143 -11.89 17.44 6.17
CA VAL A 143 -11.66 17.22 4.73
C VAL A 143 -10.33 16.50 4.49
N VAL A 144 -9.25 16.96 5.11
CA VAL A 144 -7.92 16.33 5.01
C VAL A 144 -7.95 14.89 5.51
N PHE A 145 -8.65 14.64 6.62
CA PHE A 145 -8.80 13.31 7.20
C PHE A 145 -9.55 12.36 6.28
N PHE A 146 -10.74 12.74 5.82
CA PHE A 146 -11.54 11.95 4.87
C PHE A 146 -10.76 11.68 3.58
N PHE A 147 -10.09 12.71 3.05
CA PHE A 147 -9.28 12.59 1.85
C PHE A 147 -8.11 11.61 2.05
N GLY A 148 -7.46 11.63 3.21
CA GLY A 148 -6.40 10.68 3.53
C GLY A 148 -6.90 9.22 3.58
N ILE A 149 -8.08 8.96 4.14
CA ILE A 149 -8.68 7.62 4.14
C ILE A 149 -8.95 7.14 2.71
N LEU A 150 -9.51 8.00 1.86
CA LEU A 150 -9.78 7.68 0.46
C LEU A 150 -8.48 7.35 -0.30
N MET A 151 -7.43 8.18 -0.12
CA MET A 151 -6.12 7.90 -0.71
C MET A 151 -5.53 6.56 -0.24
N ALA A 152 -5.71 6.23 1.04
CA ALA A 152 -5.31 4.95 1.60
C ALA A 152 -6.04 3.76 0.93
N GLN A 153 -7.36 3.84 0.80
CA GLN A 153 -8.18 2.82 0.14
C GLN A 153 -7.82 2.65 -1.34
N ASP A 154 -7.65 3.76 -2.05
CA ASP A 154 -7.27 3.76 -3.46
C ASP A 154 -5.86 3.18 -3.66
N GLY A 155 -4.94 3.45 -2.73
CA GLY A 155 -3.62 2.84 -2.72
C GLY A 155 -3.65 1.32 -2.63
N VAL A 156 -4.49 0.76 -1.75
CA VAL A 156 -4.70 -0.69 -1.61
C VAL A 156 -5.30 -1.28 -2.89
N ARG A 157 -6.37 -0.66 -3.42
CA ARG A 157 -7.05 -1.12 -4.65
C ARG A 157 -6.13 -1.07 -5.87
N SER A 158 -5.40 0.03 -6.05
CA SER A 158 -4.44 0.20 -7.14
C SER A 158 -3.33 -0.85 -7.07
N LEU A 159 -2.77 -1.09 -5.88
CA LEU A 159 -1.71 -2.09 -5.72
C LEU A 159 -2.22 -3.51 -6.00
N LYS A 160 -3.43 -3.84 -5.54
CA LYS A 160 -4.08 -5.13 -5.83
C LYS A 160 -4.28 -5.35 -7.33
N TYR A 161 -4.87 -4.36 -8.00
CA TYR A 161 -5.13 -4.43 -9.43
C TYR A 161 -3.85 -4.60 -10.24
N GLU A 162 -2.81 -3.84 -9.91
CA GLU A 162 -1.54 -3.90 -10.63
C GLU A 162 -0.79 -5.21 -10.40
N LEU A 163 -0.74 -5.72 -9.16
CA LEU A 163 -0.13 -7.03 -8.89
C LEU A 163 -0.86 -8.16 -9.61
N ASN A 164 -2.20 -8.15 -9.59
CA ASN A 164 -3.00 -9.12 -10.35
C ASN A 164 -2.68 -9.08 -11.85
N LYS A 165 -2.59 -7.87 -12.42
CA LYS A 165 -2.27 -7.69 -13.84
C LYS A 165 -0.86 -8.18 -14.16
N GLU A 166 0.10 -7.88 -13.29
CA GLU A 166 1.50 -8.21 -13.50
C GLU A 166 1.79 -9.70 -13.36
N PHE A 167 1.20 -10.36 -12.37
CA PHE A 167 1.32 -11.81 -12.19
C PHE A 167 0.75 -12.59 -13.36
N LYS A 168 -0.41 -12.16 -13.88
CA LYS A 168 -0.99 -12.73 -15.11
C LYS A 168 -0.10 -12.49 -16.34
N ASN A 169 0.50 -11.31 -16.46
CA ASN A 169 1.41 -11.03 -17.58
C ASN A 169 2.66 -11.92 -17.54
N ILE A 170 3.22 -12.19 -16.35
CA ILE A 170 4.38 -13.09 -16.20
C ILE A 170 4.01 -14.52 -16.62
N GLU A 171 2.84 -15.00 -16.23
CA GLU A 171 2.33 -16.31 -16.67
C GLU A 171 2.18 -16.40 -18.19
N LEU A 172 1.61 -15.37 -18.82
CA LEU A 172 1.45 -15.31 -20.28
C LEU A 172 2.79 -15.33 -21.02
N MET A 173 3.77 -14.53 -20.58
CA MET A 173 5.11 -14.52 -21.20
C MET A 173 5.78 -15.89 -21.12
N GLN A 174 5.60 -16.62 -20.02
CA GLN A 174 6.17 -17.95 -19.88
C GLN A 174 5.46 -18.99 -20.76
N LYS A 175 4.13 -18.89 -20.91
CA LYS A 175 3.36 -19.72 -21.86
C LYS A 175 3.77 -19.48 -23.31
N GLU A 176 4.07 -18.23 -23.69
CA GLU A 176 4.57 -17.90 -25.03
C GLU A 176 5.97 -18.46 -25.28
N ASN A 177 6.89 -18.31 -24.32
CA ASN A 177 8.24 -18.87 -24.42
C ASN A 177 8.24 -20.40 -24.52
N ASN A 178 7.34 -21.08 -23.81
CA ASN A 178 7.22 -22.54 -23.88
C ASN A 178 6.58 -23.05 -25.18
N LYS A 179 5.92 -22.19 -25.99
CA LYS A 179 5.38 -22.56 -27.31
C LYS A 179 6.40 -22.39 -28.45
N LEU A 180 7.45 -21.62 -28.21
CA LEU A 180 8.50 -21.32 -29.20
C LEU A 180 9.68 -22.31 -29.16
N ASN A 181 9.75 -23.13 -28.10
CA ASN A 181 10.71 -24.22 -27.92
C ASN A 181 10.02 -25.57 -28.17
#